data_AF-A0A3B8LPV0-F1
#
_entry.id   AF-A0A3B8LPV0-F1
#
_cell.length_a   1.000
_cell.length_b   1.000
_cell.length_c   1.000
_cell.angle_alpha   90.00
_cell.angle_beta   90.00
_cell.angle_gamma   90.00
#
_symmetry.space_group_name_H-M   'P 1'
#
loop_
_entity.id
_entity.type
_entity.pdbx_description
1 polymer ?
#
loop_
_entity_poly.entity_id
_entity_poly.type
_entity_poly.pdbx_seq_one_letter_code
_entity_poly.pdbx_strand_id
1 'polypeptide(L)'
;MFHRIILGPQRLRPMLADVVKECGLSGQTALITAGWQEREEEDQELVEALGLPATNLQLHARWETVSSEDPEFFQAHRKRQDRMWRLQKLYLLRLDKSLDAARELLAIEDEVPEMLDPAVEDAIETVRLIDEHHVERVRELH
;
A
#
# COMPACT_ATOMS: atom_id res chain seq x y z
N MET A 1 0.58 -25.31 3.29
CA MET A 1 1.17 -24.75 2.07
C MET A 1 1.50 -23.30 2.36
N PHE A 2 2.78 -22.94 2.45
CA PHE A 2 3.19 -21.57 2.76
C PHE A 2 3.38 -20.81 1.46
N HIS A 3 2.61 -19.74 1.25
CA HIS A 3 2.83 -18.81 0.16
C HIS A 3 3.88 -17.80 0.62
N ARG A 4 4.86 -17.51 -0.23
CA ARG A 4 5.88 -16.49 0.02
C ARG A 4 5.63 -15.32 -0.92
N ILE A 5 5.63 -14.11 -0.36
CA ILE A 5 5.44 -12.87 -1.12
C ILE A 5 6.79 -12.18 -1.19
N ILE A 6 7.21 -11.81 -2.39
CA ILE A 6 8.40 -10.99 -2.63
C ILE A 6 7.92 -9.69 -3.25
N LEU A 7 8.48 -8.56 -2.79
CA LEU A 7 8.26 -7.28 -3.44
C LEU A 7 9.19 -7.17 -4.65
N GLY A 8 8.66 -6.69 -5.78
CA GLY A 8 9.36 -6.65 -7.06
C GLY A 8 10.73 -5.94 -7.01
N PRO A 9 11.55 -6.12 -8.06
CA PRO A 9 12.92 -5.63 -8.09
C PRO A 9 13.00 -4.10 -7.93
N GLN A 10 13.95 -3.65 -7.12
CA GLN A 10 14.25 -2.23 -6.97
C GLN A 10 15.01 -1.74 -8.20
N ARG A 11 14.53 -0.64 -8.80
CA ARG A 11 14.98 -0.09 -10.10
C ARG A 11 16.51 0.11 -10.22
N LEU A 12 17.19 0.28 -9.09
CA LEU A 12 18.62 0.61 -9.03
C LEU A 12 19.53 -0.61 -8.79
N ARG A 13 18.98 -1.78 -8.40
CA ARG A 13 19.76 -3.00 -8.14
C ARG A 13 18.95 -4.25 -8.50
N PRO A 14 19.24 -4.93 -9.62
CA PRO A 14 18.56 -6.16 -9.99
C PRO A 14 19.06 -7.30 -9.09
N MET A 15 18.39 -7.52 -7.96
CA MET A 15 18.74 -8.58 -6.97
C MET A 15 17.73 -9.74 -6.97
N LEU A 16 16.79 -9.77 -7.92
CA LEU A 16 15.66 -10.70 -7.87
C LEU A 16 16.12 -12.17 -7.91
N ALA A 17 17.03 -12.52 -8.82
CA ALA A 17 17.59 -13.86 -8.92
C ALA A 17 18.33 -14.29 -7.64
N ASP A 18 19.12 -13.38 -7.06
CA ASP A 18 19.87 -13.63 -5.83
C ASP A 18 18.91 -13.89 -4.65
N VAL A 19 17.88 -13.05 -4.50
CA VAL A 19 16.86 -13.20 -3.45
C VAL A 19 16.10 -14.52 -3.61
N VAL A 20 15.72 -14.88 -4.84
CA VAL A 20 15.05 -16.16 -5.14
C VAL A 20 15.92 -17.33 -4.70
N LYS A 21 17.22 -17.29 -5.01
CA LYS A 21 18.18 -18.33 -4.66
C LYS A 21 18.45 -18.40 -3.16
N GLU A 22 18.73 -17.27 -2.51
CA GLU A 22 19.00 -17.19 -1.06
C GLU A 22 17.81 -17.65 -0.23
N CYS A 23 16.59 -17.32 -0.69
CA CYS A 23 15.36 -17.75 -0.03
C CYS A 23 14.99 -19.21 -0.35
N GLY A 24 15.69 -19.87 -1.27
CA GLY A 24 15.41 -21.25 -1.70
C GLY A 24 14.04 -21.41 -2.35
N LEU A 25 13.60 -20.41 -3.12
CA LEU A 25 12.28 -20.41 -3.74
C LEU A 25 12.27 -21.28 -4.99
N SER A 26 11.16 -21.99 -5.18
CA SER A 26 10.98 -22.89 -6.31
C SER A 26 9.51 -23.08 -6.62
N GLY A 27 9.23 -23.62 -7.82
CA GLY A 27 7.88 -23.89 -8.27
C GLY A 27 7.27 -22.75 -9.09
N GLN A 28 5.97 -22.88 -9.37
CA GLN A 28 5.23 -21.94 -10.19
C GLN A 28 4.99 -20.63 -9.42
N THR A 29 5.31 -19.52 -10.07
CA THR A 29 5.23 -18.17 -9.49
C THR A 29 4.15 -17.37 -10.20
N ALA A 30 3.34 -16.64 -9.43
CA ALA A 30 2.41 -15.66 -9.99
C ALA A 30 3.06 -14.27 -9.98
N LEU A 31 2.98 -13.55 -11.10
CA LEU A 31 3.45 -12.17 -11.20
C LEU A 31 2.26 -11.20 -11.06
N ILE A 32 2.47 -10.17 -10.25
CA ILE A 32 1.55 -9.04 -10.07
C ILE A 32 2.33 -7.76 -10.38
N THR A 33 2.14 -7.22 -11.59
CA THR A 33 2.84 -6.03 -12.11
C THR A 33 2.08 -4.74 -11.78
N ALA A 34 1.91 -4.47 -10.49
CA ALA A 34 1.19 -3.29 -10.03
C ALA A 34 1.79 -2.00 -10.62
N GLY A 35 0.92 -1.16 -11.22
CA GLY A 35 1.31 0.12 -11.81
C GLY A 35 1.84 0.05 -13.25
N TRP A 36 1.92 -1.14 -13.87
CA TRP A 36 2.35 -1.27 -15.26
C TRP A 36 1.22 -0.99 -16.26
N GLN A 37 -0.03 -1.32 -15.90
CA GLN A 37 -1.25 -1.03 -16.68
C GLN A 37 -1.09 -1.37 -18.17
N GLU A 38 -0.91 -0.36 -19.03
CA GLU A 38 -0.70 -0.52 -20.48
C GLU A 38 0.51 -1.39 -20.84
N ARG A 39 1.49 -1.48 -19.93
CA ARG A 39 2.70 -2.27 -20.08
C ARG A 39 2.62 -3.61 -19.37
N GLU A 40 1.46 -4.01 -18.85
CA GLU A 40 1.29 -5.24 -18.05
C GLU A 40 1.82 -6.49 -18.76
N GLU A 41 1.78 -6.53 -20.10
CA GLU A 41 2.31 -7.63 -20.94
C GLU A 41 3.83 -7.59 -21.16
N GLU A 42 4.52 -6.50 -20.83
CA GLU A 42 5.97 -6.35 -20.99
C GLU A 42 6.76 -7.05 -19.87
N ASP A 43 6.31 -8.21 -19.40
CA ASP A 43 6.86 -8.90 -18.23
C ASP A 43 8.10 -9.77 -18.52
N GLN A 44 8.51 -9.87 -19.79
CA GLN A 44 9.57 -10.78 -20.23
C GLN A 44 10.88 -10.57 -19.45
N GLU A 45 11.36 -9.33 -19.32
CA GLU A 45 12.59 -9.02 -18.57
C GLU A 45 12.48 -9.45 -17.11
N LEU A 46 11.30 -9.32 -16.51
CA LEU A 46 11.03 -9.70 -15.13
C LEU A 46 11.00 -11.22 -14.96
N VAL A 47 10.37 -11.94 -15.90
CA VAL A 47 10.32 -13.40 -15.92
C VAL A 47 11.73 -13.98 -16.08
N GLU A 48 12.52 -13.42 -17.00
CA GLU A 48 13.92 -13.82 -17.21
C GLU A 48 14.76 -13.58 -15.97
N ALA A 49 14.62 -12.41 -15.32
CA ALA A 49 15.34 -12.09 -14.09
C ALA A 49 14.90 -12.94 -12.88
N LEU A 50 13.69 -13.48 -12.86
CA LEU A 50 13.19 -14.34 -11.79
C LEU A 50 13.84 -15.73 -11.84
N GLY A 51 14.07 -16.27 -13.04
CA GLY A 51 14.66 -17.61 -13.24
C GLY A 51 13.76 -18.77 -12.78
N LEU A 52 12.47 -18.53 -12.57
CA LEU A 52 11.47 -19.53 -12.21
C LEU A 52 10.30 -19.52 -13.20
N PRO A 53 9.55 -20.64 -13.35
CA PRO A 53 8.30 -20.63 -14.10
C PRO A 53 7.35 -19.59 -13.53
N ALA A 54 6.94 -18.64 -14.36
CA ALA A 54 6.12 -17.51 -13.95
C ALA A 54 4.86 -17.39 -14.82
N THR A 55 3.76 -16.98 -14.21
CA THR A 55 2.52 -16.63 -14.90
C THR A 55 2.10 -15.26 -14.42
N ASN A 56 2.08 -14.30 -15.34
CA ASN A 56 1.50 -13.00 -15.07
C ASN A 56 -0.02 -13.12 -15.01
N LEU A 57 -0.58 -12.62 -13.92
CA LEU A 57 -2.01 -12.72 -13.67
C LEU A 57 -2.81 -11.76 -14.56
N GLN A 58 -2.16 -10.76 -15.16
CA GLN A 58 -2.77 -9.75 -16.01
C GLN A 58 -4.02 -9.13 -15.35
N LEU A 59 -3.86 -8.72 -14.09
CA LEU A 59 -4.99 -8.29 -13.24
C LEU A 59 -5.63 -7.02 -13.78
N HIS A 60 -4.87 -6.14 -14.43
CA HIS A 60 -5.43 -4.95 -15.05
C HIS A 60 -6.27 -5.31 -16.28
N ALA A 61 -5.75 -6.10 -17.22
CA ALA A 61 -6.50 -6.53 -18.40
C ALA A 61 -7.76 -7.31 -18.03
N ARG A 62 -7.70 -8.18 -17.00
CA ARG A 62 -8.87 -8.87 -16.45
C ARG A 62 -9.89 -7.90 -15.86
N TRP A 63 -9.43 -6.90 -15.13
CA TRP A 63 -10.30 -5.85 -14.59
C TRP A 63 -10.99 -5.07 -15.70
N GLU A 64 -10.29 -4.71 -16.78
CA GLU A 64 -10.88 -4.06 -17.96
C GLU A 64 -11.94 -4.92 -18.63
N THR A 65 -11.65 -6.23 -18.80
CA THR A 65 -12.60 -7.19 -19.36
C THR A 65 -13.90 -7.21 -18.53
N VAL A 66 -13.80 -7.46 -17.23
CA VAL A 66 -14.98 -7.47 -16.32
C VAL A 66 -15.72 -6.13 -16.35
N SER A 67 -14.98 -5.02 -16.40
CA SER A 67 -15.57 -3.67 -16.43
C SER A 67 -16.35 -3.40 -17.72
N SER A 68 -15.90 -3.96 -18.86
CA SER A 68 -16.57 -3.83 -20.15
C SER A 68 -17.78 -4.75 -20.28
N GLU A 69 -17.73 -5.93 -19.67
CA GLU A 69 -18.83 -6.91 -19.65
C GLU A 69 -19.96 -6.50 -18.69
N ASP A 70 -19.65 -5.81 -17.59
CA ASP A 70 -20.63 -5.32 -16.61
C ASP A 70 -20.44 -3.82 -16.29
N PRO A 71 -21.04 -2.94 -17.10
CA PRO A 71 -20.98 -1.49 -16.89
C PRO A 71 -21.67 -1.03 -15.58
N GLU A 72 -22.67 -1.76 -15.10
CA GLU A 72 -23.38 -1.40 -13.85
C GLU A 72 -22.48 -1.65 -12.64
N PHE A 73 -21.83 -2.82 -12.59
CA PHE A 73 -20.80 -3.13 -11.61
C PHE A 73 -19.66 -2.12 -11.67
N PHE A 74 -19.18 -1.77 -12.86
CA PHE A 74 -18.11 -0.77 -13.01
C PHE A 74 -18.50 0.58 -12.42
N GLN A 75 -19.72 1.07 -12.68
CA GLN A 75 -20.21 2.33 -12.12
C GLN A 75 -20.33 2.27 -10.59
N ALA A 76 -20.85 1.16 -10.05
CA ALA A 76 -20.96 0.96 -8.61
C ALA A 76 -19.57 0.91 -7.95
N HIS A 77 -18.64 0.17 -8.55
CA HIS A 77 -17.25 0.08 -8.11
C HIS A 77 -16.57 1.46 -8.14
N ARG A 78 -16.72 2.23 -9.22
CA ARG A 78 -16.19 3.60 -9.32
C ARG A 78 -16.73 4.50 -8.22
N LYS A 79 -18.04 4.48 -7.97
CA LYS A 79 -18.65 5.25 -6.86
C LYS A 79 -18.07 4.86 -5.50
N ARG A 80 -17.81 3.56 -5.29
CA ARG A 80 -17.15 3.06 -4.08
C ARG A 80 -15.71 3.59 -3.97
N GLN A 81 -14.93 3.50 -5.04
CA GLN A 81 -13.55 4.00 -5.07
C GLN A 81 -13.48 5.52 -4.83
N ASP A 82 -14.39 6.29 -5.42
CA ASP A 82 -14.47 7.74 -5.19
C ASP A 82 -14.74 8.05 -3.71
N ARG A 83 -15.60 7.27 -3.03
CA ARG A 83 -15.86 7.42 -1.58
C ARG A 83 -14.62 7.07 -0.76
N MET A 84 -13.96 5.96 -1.07
CA MET A 84 -12.72 5.54 -0.40
C MET A 84 -11.61 6.59 -0.54
N TRP A 85 -11.41 7.12 -1.75
CA TRP A 85 -10.43 8.17 -2.00
C TRP A 85 -10.73 9.46 -1.24
N ARG A 86 -12.00 9.88 -1.20
CA ARG A 86 -12.41 11.06 -0.40
C ARG A 86 -12.14 10.84 1.09
N LEU A 87 -12.49 9.67 1.62
CA LEU A 87 -12.22 9.33 3.01
C LEU A 87 -10.72 9.35 3.31
N GLN A 88 -9.90 8.76 2.44
CA GLN A 88 -8.45 8.75 2.59
C GLN A 88 -7.85 10.16 2.55
N LYS A 89 -8.35 11.05 1.68
CA LYS A 89 -7.91 12.45 1.64
C LYS A 89 -8.19 13.19 2.95
N LEU A 90 -9.38 13.01 3.51
CA LEU A 90 -9.75 13.63 4.78
C LEU A 90 -8.90 13.09 5.95
N TYR A 91 -8.62 11.79 5.94
CA TYR A 91 -7.72 11.15 6.89
C TYR A 91 -6.30 11.72 6.79
N LEU A 92 -5.70 11.71 5.60
CA LEU A 92 -4.33 12.20 5.40
C LEU A 92 -4.20 13.67 5.80
N LEU A 93 -5.20 14.51 5.50
CA LEU A 93 -5.19 15.92 5.90
C LEU A 93 -5.15 16.09 7.43
N ARG A 94 -5.94 15.30 8.17
CA ARG A 94 -5.96 15.35 9.64
C ARG A 94 -4.69 14.78 10.26
N LEU A 95 -4.22 13.67 9.70
CA LEU A 95 -3.02 12.98 10.15
C LEU A 95 -1.78 13.87 9.98
N ASP A 96 -1.63 14.50 8.81
CA ASP A 96 -0.50 15.40 8.50
C ASP A 96 -0.33 16.48 9.59
N LYS A 97 -1.42 17.19 9.92
CA LYS A 97 -1.38 18.26 10.93
C LYS A 97 -1.13 17.76 12.35
N SER A 98 -1.63 16.57 12.67
CA SER A 98 -1.42 15.99 14.00
C SER A 98 0.01 15.45 14.16
N LEU A 99 0.57 14.89 13.08
CA LEU A 99 1.97 14.47 13.04
C LEU A 99 2.92 15.66 13.11
N ASP A 100 2.62 16.75 12.42
CA ASP A 100 3.43 17.98 12.50
C ASP A 100 3.47 18.50 13.94
N ALA A 101 2.32 18.61 14.61
CA ALA A 101 2.27 19.03 16.02
C ALA A 101 3.04 18.08 16.95
N ALA A 102 2.88 16.76 16.79
CA ALA A 102 3.61 15.79 17.60
C ALA A 102 5.13 15.87 17.39
N ARG A 103 5.58 16.06 16.13
CA ARG A 103 7.00 16.23 15.80
C ARG A 103 7.57 17.52 16.39
N GLU A 104 6.82 18.61 16.30
CA GLU A 104 7.24 19.90 16.87
C GLU A 104 7.43 19.77 18.39
N LEU A 105 6.48 19.16 19.11
CA LEU A 105 6.59 18.92 20.56
C LEU A 105 7.77 18.01 20.92
N LEU A 106 7.96 16.91 20.18
CA LEU A 106 9.09 15.99 20.38
C LEU A 106 10.46 16.64 20.12
N ALA A 107 10.51 17.72 19.35
CA ALA A 107 11.75 18.43 19.02
C ALA A 107 12.10 19.53 20.04
N ILE A 108 11.21 19.83 21.00
CA ILE A 108 11.48 20.85 22.02
C ILE A 108 12.48 20.28 23.03
N GLU A 109 13.62 20.97 23.18
CA GLU A 109 14.53 20.78 24.30
C GLU A 109 14.08 21.73 25.43
N ASP A 110 13.32 21.21 26.42
CA ASP A 110 12.76 21.98 27.53
C ASP A 110 13.43 21.61 28.88
N GLU A 111 13.57 22.60 29.76
CA GLU A 111 14.07 22.43 31.12
C GLU A 111 12.96 21.96 32.09
N VAL A 112 11.69 21.92 31.66
CA VAL A 112 10.53 21.51 32.47
C VAL A 112 9.77 20.30 31.87
N PRO A 113 10.35 19.08 31.92
CA PRO A 113 9.76 17.87 31.34
C PRO A 113 8.34 17.53 31.85
N GLU A 114 8.02 17.90 33.09
CA GLU A 114 6.72 17.63 33.72
C GLU A 114 5.52 18.27 32.99
N MET A 115 5.75 19.32 32.20
CA MET A 115 4.74 19.94 31.34
C MET A 115 4.82 19.46 29.89
N LEU A 116 6.01 19.14 29.40
CA LEU A 116 6.24 18.72 28.01
C LEU A 116 5.80 17.27 27.78
N ASP A 117 6.15 16.35 28.68
CA ASP A 117 5.87 14.92 28.52
C ASP A 117 4.36 14.63 28.35
N PRO A 118 3.45 15.18 29.18
CA PRO A 118 2.01 14.98 28.98
C PRO A 118 1.51 15.55 27.65
N ALA A 119 2.04 16.69 27.21
CA ALA A 119 1.65 17.29 25.93
C ALA A 119 2.08 16.42 24.73
N VAL A 120 3.27 15.80 24.82
CA VAL A 120 3.75 14.82 23.82
C VAL A 120 2.86 13.58 23.81
N GLU A 121 2.52 13.05 24.99
CA GLU A 121 1.61 11.89 25.10
C GLU A 121 0.24 12.19 24.48
N ASP A 122 -0.37 13.33 24.80
CA ASP A 122 -1.66 13.76 24.23
C ASP A 122 -1.61 13.93 22.71
N ALA A 123 -0.50 14.44 22.18
CA ALA A 123 -0.30 14.58 20.74
C ALA A 123 -0.20 13.21 20.04
N ILE A 124 0.49 12.24 20.65
CA ILE A 124 0.57 10.87 20.15
C ILE A 124 -0.79 10.18 20.22
N GLU A 125 -1.53 10.35 21.31
CA GLU A 125 -2.90 9.81 21.45
C GLU A 125 -3.84 10.39 20.39
N THR A 126 -3.71 11.67 20.07
CA THR A 126 -4.48 12.30 18.99
C THR A 126 -4.20 11.64 17.63
N VAL A 127 -2.94 11.31 17.33
CA VAL A 127 -2.57 10.57 16.11
C VAL A 127 -3.22 9.19 16.11
N ARG A 128 -3.16 8.45 17.22
CA ARG A 128 -3.77 7.12 17.36
C ARG A 128 -5.29 7.15 17.15
N LEU A 129 -5.98 8.13 17.74
CA LEU A 129 -7.41 8.32 17.58
C LEU A 129 -7.81 8.61 16.12
N ILE A 130 -6.98 9.34 15.37
CA ILE A 130 -7.22 9.59 13.94
C ILE A 130 -7.13 8.29 13.15
N ASP A 131 -6.13 7.45 13.44
CA ASP A 131 -5.94 6.14 12.81
C ASP A 131 -7.12 5.19 13.12
N GLU A 132 -7.48 5.05 14.39
CA GLU A 132 -8.60 4.20 14.83
C GLU A 132 -9.90 4.61 14.15
N HIS A 133 -10.20 5.91 14.15
CA HIS A 133 -11.38 6.43 13.47
C HIS A 133 -11.34 6.18 11.97
N HIS A 134 -10.17 6.30 11.31
CA HIS A 134 -10.07 5.98 9.89
C HIS A 134 -10.39 4.51 9.61
N VAL A 135 -9.88 3.59 10.43
CA VAL A 135 -10.17 2.16 10.33
C VAL A 135 -11.67 1.88 10.49
N GLU A 136 -12.33 2.49 11.47
CA GLU A 136 -13.78 2.37 11.66
C GLU A 136 -14.56 2.89 10.45
N ARG A 137 -14.21 4.08 9.94
CA ARG A 137 -14.85 4.67 8.76
C ARG A 137 -14.67 3.82 7.50
N VAL A 138 -13.51 3.16 7.35
CA VAL A 138 -13.26 2.22 6.25
C VAL A 138 -14.16 1.00 6.41
N ARG A 139 -14.28 0.42 7.62
CA ARG A 139 -15.15 -0.74 7.88
C ARG A 139 -16.62 -0.46 7.58
N GLU A 140 -17.13 0.74 7.83
CA GLU A 140 -18.50 1.11 7.47
C GLU A 140 -18.77 1.22 5.97
N LEU A 141 -17.72 1.37 5.15
CA LEU A 141 -17.82 1.41 3.68
C LEU A 141 -17.68 0.02 3.04
N HIS A 142 -17.40 -1.02 3.84
CA HIS A 142 -17.25 -2.42 3.46
C HIS A 142 -18.49 -3.24 3.84
#